data_AF-A0A2G6DB59-F1
#
_entry.id   AF-A0A2G6DB59-F1
#
_cell.length_a   1.000
_cell.length_b   1.000
_cell.length_c   1.000
_cell.angle_alpha   90.00
_cell.angle_beta   90.00
_cell.angle_gamma   90.00
#
_symmetry.space_group_name_H-M   'P 1'
#
loop_
_entity.id
_entity.type
_entity.pdbx_description
1 polymer ?
#
loop_
_entity_poly.entity_id
_entity_poly.type
_entity_poly.pdbx_seq_one_letter_code
_entity_poly.pdbx_strand_id
1 'polypeptide(L)'
;MKYTKLTIKINTKDKPPYFLGSQLRGAFGYALKNIYSHDSSKESLFYKFYEEQNIQRAFRFDYVLGQYEYEFDFYLFDKYCDEVSFVINAFDKMLSKVGLGKDRKTYKNYEIYLNDKDKKLDFSKKYTKKIKIKKHFSKVEIELKTPLRIKKDNRFIRNSSIELEDILTSIHKKIRFLKGEEVYRLDFKPSYTYKAKDVYFKDLSRYSLAKNEKMKFGGLVGSLHVDNLDKKSYKLLKMGEILGVGKETSFGLGKIIVKEEYE
;
A
#
# COMPACT_ATOMS: atom_id res chain seq x y z
N MET A 1 11.94 -1.11 -11.21
CA MET A 1 10.71 -0.55 -10.66
C MET A 1 10.97 0.86 -10.17
N LYS A 2 10.13 1.77 -10.64
CA LYS A 2 10.08 3.19 -10.32
C LYS A 2 8.92 3.42 -9.34
N TYR A 3 9.07 4.34 -8.41
CA TYR A 3 7.96 4.77 -7.56
C TYR A 3 8.01 6.25 -7.25
N THR A 4 6.87 6.82 -6.90
CA THR A 4 6.73 8.16 -6.35
C THR A 4 5.97 8.07 -5.04
N LYS A 5 6.49 8.70 -3.99
CA LYS A 5 5.86 8.75 -2.67
C LYS A 5 5.28 10.14 -2.43
N LEU A 6 4.00 10.20 -2.06
CA LEU A 6 3.38 11.38 -1.48
C LEU A 6 3.15 11.12 0.01
N THR A 7 3.40 12.11 0.86
CA THR A 7 3.01 12.10 2.27
C THR A 7 1.99 13.20 2.47
N ILE A 8 0.83 12.85 3.01
CA ILE A 8 -0.27 13.76 3.26
C ILE A 8 -0.42 13.91 4.77
N LYS A 9 -0.34 15.15 5.25
CA LYS A 9 -0.55 15.51 6.65
C LYS A 9 -1.74 16.47 6.75
N ILE A 10 -2.76 16.12 7.52
CA ILE A 10 -3.91 17.00 7.76
C ILE A 10 -3.75 17.61 9.16
N ASN A 11 -3.56 18.93 9.20
CA ASN A 11 -3.33 19.67 10.44
C ASN A 11 -4.69 19.98 11.11
N THR A 12 -5.22 18.99 11.83
CA THR A 12 -6.52 19.03 12.51
C THR A 12 -6.43 18.44 13.92
N LYS A 13 -7.39 18.78 14.78
CA LYS A 13 -7.60 18.13 16.09
C LYS A 13 -8.42 16.83 16.00
N ASP A 14 -8.94 16.51 14.82
CA ASP A 14 -9.76 15.32 14.63
C ASP A 14 -8.96 14.04 14.74
N LYS A 15 -9.49 13.08 15.50
CA LYS A 15 -8.90 11.75 15.60
C LYS A 15 -9.26 10.88 14.39
N PRO A 16 -8.29 10.30 13.68
CA PRO A 16 -8.55 9.32 12.64
C PRO A 16 -9.22 8.07 13.19
N PRO A 17 -10.10 7.40 12.43
CA PRO A 17 -10.56 6.09 12.86
C PRO A 17 -9.43 5.06 12.91
N TYR A 18 -9.64 4.00 13.69
CA TYR A 18 -8.68 2.89 13.84
C TYR A 18 -8.16 2.33 12.50
N PHE A 19 -9.01 2.28 11.48
CA PHE A 19 -8.67 1.91 10.11
C PHE A 19 -9.08 3.00 9.13
N LEU A 20 -8.09 3.63 8.50
CA LEU A 20 -8.27 4.71 7.53
C LEU A 20 -8.65 4.23 6.12
N GLY A 21 -8.27 3.01 5.76
CA GLY A 21 -8.19 2.57 4.36
C GLY A 21 -9.46 2.75 3.56
N SER A 22 -10.62 2.41 4.15
CA SER A 22 -11.91 2.56 3.48
C SER A 22 -12.27 4.02 3.22
N GLN A 23 -11.95 4.90 4.17
CA GLN A 23 -12.24 6.33 4.08
C GLN A 23 -11.35 7.01 3.04
N LEU A 24 -10.03 6.75 3.11
CA LEU A 24 -9.06 7.31 2.18
C LEU A 24 -9.32 6.85 0.74
N ARG A 25 -9.41 5.53 0.54
CA ARG A 25 -9.62 4.98 -0.81
C ARG A 25 -10.97 5.40 -1.39
N GLY A 26 -12.02 5.44 -0.57
CA GLY A 26 -13.34 5.90 -1.02
C GLY A 26 -13.31 7.36 -1.48
N ALA A 27 -12.86 8.27 -0.60
CA ALA A 27 -12.83 9.70 -0.87
C ALA A 27 -11.90 10.05 -2.05
N PHE A 28 -10.73 9.41 -2.13
CA PHE A 28 -9.80 9.59 -3.24
C PHE A 28 -10.41 9.13 -4.58
N GLY A 29 -11.12 8.00 -4.59
CA GLY A 29 -11.86 7.54 -5.77
C GLY A 29 -12.95 8.52 -6.22
N TYR A 30 -13.72 9.08 -5.27
CA TYR A 30 -14.70 10.12 -5.59
C TYR A 30 -14.03 11.39 -6.12
N ALA A 31 -12.90 11.81 -5.56
CA ALA A 31 -12.17 12.98 -6.04
C ALA A 31 -11.68 12.79 -7.47
N LEU A 32 -11.09 11.64 -7.79
CA LEU A 32 -10.71 11.29 -9.17
C LEU A 32 -11.92 11.28 -10.10
N LYS A 33 -13.03 10.64 -9.71
CA LYS A 33 -14.26 10.63 -10.51
C LYS A 33 -14.77 12.04 -10.81
N ASN A 34 -14.64 12.96 -9.85
CA ASN A 34 -15.02 14.36 -10.03
C ASN A 34 -14.03 15.16 -10.88
N ILE A 35 -12.77 14.73 -11.03
CA ILE A 35 -11.80 15.37 -11.94
C ILE A 35 -12.09 14.94 -13.38
N TYR A 36 -12.41 13.65 -13.58
CA TYR A 36 -12.72 13.07 -14.87
C TYR A 36 -14.24 13.02 -15.16
N SER A 37 -15.05 13.94 -14.61
CA SER A 37 -16.52 13.88 -14.71
C SER A 37 -17.05 13.93 -16.15
N HIS A 38 -16.27 14.51 -17.07
CA HIS A 38 -16.58 14.59 -18.50
C HIS A 38 -15.74 13.63 -19.35
N ASP A 39 -14.90 12.80 -18.73
CA ASP A 39 -14.00 11.87 -19.39
C ASP A 39 -14.32 10.44 -18.95
N SER A 40 -15.20 9.81 -19.73
CA SER A 40 -15.53 8.39 -19.58
C SER A 40 -14.54 7.46 -20.28
N SER A 41 -13.39 7.99 -20.75
CA SER A 41 -12.40 7.17 -21.42
C SER A 41 -11.77 6.16 -20.46
N LYS A 42 -11.35 5.03 -21.05
CA LYS A 42 -10.50 4.05 -20.36
C LYS A 42 -9.11 4.61 -20.04
N GLU A 43 -8.77 5.77 -20.60
CA GLU A 43 -7.51 6.45 -20.35
C GLU A 43 -7.50 7.26 -19.05
N SER A 44 -8.68 7.60 -18.51
CA SER A 44 -8.78 8.31 -17.24
C SER A 44 -8.13 7.53 -16.09
N LEU A 45 -7.49 8.28 -15.17
CA LEU A 45 -6.87 7.69 -13.98
C LEU A 45 -7.91 7.02 -13.07
N PHE A 46 -9.14 7.57 -13.04
CA PHE A 46 -10.26 6.97 -12.33
C PHE A 46 -10.55 5.55 -12.85
N TYR A 47 -10.70 5.37 -14.17
CA TYR A 47 -10.95 4.06 -14.76
C TYR A 47 -9.84 3.07 -14.42
N LYS A 48 -8.58 3.45 -14.69
CA LYS A 48 -7.38 2.61 -14.44
C LYS A 48 -7.23 2.21 -12.97
N PHE A 49 -7.64 3.06 -12.03
CA PHE A 49 -7.49 2.79 -10.59
C PHE A 49 -8.69 2.09 -9.94
N TYR A 50 -9.91 2.32 -10.44
CA TYR A 50 -11.13 1.88 -9.78
C TYR A 50 -12.00 0.93 -10.61
N GLU A 51 -12.14 1.16 -11.90
CA GLU A 51 -13.10 0.43 -12.76
C GLU A 51 -12.49 -0.79 -13.44
N GLU A 52 -11.20 -0.76 -13.77
CA GLU A 52 -10.53 -1.87 -14.40
C GLU A 52 -10.58 -3.12 -13.50
N GLN A 53 -11.11 -4.23 -14.03
CA GLN A 53 -11.36 -5.46 -13.27
C GLN A 53 -10.18 -6.42 -13.34
N ASN A 54 -10.05 -7.30 -12.34
CA ASN A 54 -9.08 -8.41 -12.31
C ASN A 54 -7.59 -8.02 -12.40
N ILE A 55 -7.24 -6.75 -12.18
CA ILE A 55 -5.84 -6.29 -12.14
C ILE A 55 -5.34 -6.00 -10.73
N GLN A 56 -4.02 -5.96 -10.57
CA GLN A 56 -3.42 -5.39 -9.36
C GLN A 56 -3.35 -3.87 -9.48
N ARG A 57 -3.58 -3.12 -8.40
CA ARG A 57 -3.59 -1.64 -8.48
C ARG A 57 -2.18 -1.06 -8.49
N ALA A 58 -1.84 -0.20 -9.43
CA ALA A 58 -0.51 0.42 -9.53
C ALA A 58 -0.28 1.58 -8.55
N PHE A 59 -1.01 1.58 -7.43
CA PHE A 59 -0.83 2.48 -6.31
C PHE A 59 -1.16 1.76 -5.00
N ARG A 60 -0.73 2.34 -3.87
CA ARG A 60 -1.24 1.97 -2.55
C ARG A 60 -1.30 3.16 -1.62
N PHE A 61 -2.20 3.09 -0.64
CA PHE A 61 -2.06 3.87 0.58
C PHE A 61 -1.10 3.15 1.53
N ASP A 62 -0.50 3.89 2.44
CA ASP A 62 0.40 3.35 3.45
C ASP A 62 0.25 4.19 4.72
N TYR A 63 -0.08 3.52 5.82
CA TYR A 63 -0.26 4.12 7.14
C TYR A 63 -0.19 3.00 8.19
N VAL A 64 -0.31 3.34 9.46
CA VAL A 64 -0.43 2.38 10.57
C VAL A 64 -1.81 2.45 11.22
N LEU A 65 -2.26 1.32 11.77
CA LEU A 65 -3.56 1.25 12.46
C LEU A 65 -3.55 2.06 13.75
N GLY A 66 -4.68 2.67 14.08
CA GLY A 66 -4.87 3.36 15.37
C GLY A 66 -4.00 4.61 15.55
N GLN A 67 -3.59 5.24 14.47
CA GLN A 67 -2.85 6.52 14.51
C GLN A 67 -3.68 7.63 15.17
N TYR A 68 -2.98 8.56 15.82
CA TYR A 68 -3.59 9.68 16.55
C TYR A 68 -3.85 10.90 15.68
N GLU A 69 -3.09 11.05 14.60
CA GLU A 69 -3.14 12.19 13.67
C GLU A 69 -3.33 11.67 12.24
N TYR A 70 -3.91 12.49 11.37
CA TYR A 70 -4.06 12.15 9.96
C TYR A 70 -2.73 12.36 9.23
N GLU A 71 -1.90 11.33 9.23
CA GLU A 71 -0.65 11.28 8.46
C GLU A 71 -0.55 9.94 7.73
N PHE A 72 -0.54 10.00 6.40
CA PHE A 72 -0.47 8.80 5.58
C PHE A 72 0.32 9.04 4.30
N ASP A 73 0.88 7.96 3.80
CA ASP A 73 1.62 7.92 2.56
C ASP A 73 0.77 7.36 1.42
N PHE A 74 1.11 7.76 0.21
CA PHE A 74 0.57 7.23 -1.02
C PHE A 74 1.69 6.95 -2.01
N TYR A 75 1.74 5.71 -2.51
CA TYR A 75 2.75 5.28 -3.47
C TYR A 75 2.13 5.09 -4.84
N LEU A 76 2.77 5.68 -5.86
CA LEU A 76 2.52 5.42 -7.28
C LEU A 76 3.66 4.61 -7.86
N PHE A 77 3.35 3.70 -8.79
CA PHE A 77 4.34 2.78 -9.36
C PHE A 77 4.48 2.90 -10.87
N ASP A 78 5.73 2.74 -11.33
CA ASP A 78 6.13 2.69 -12.73
C ASP A 78 5.48 3.78 -13.60
N LYS A 79 4.76 3.43 -14.68
CA LYS A 79 4.20 4.40 -15.63
C LYS A 79 3.25 5.42 -14.98
N TYR A 80 2.63 5.08 -13.86
CA TYR A 80 1.73 5.98 -13.14
C TYR A 80 2.46 7.03 -12.30
N CYS A 81 3.80 6.97 -12.20
CA CYS A 81 4.56 8.06 -11.59
C CYS A 81 4.42 9.37 -12.37
N ASP A 82 4.19 9.29 -13.69
CA ASP A 82 4.04 10.47 -14.56
C ASP A 82 2.68 11.18 -14.33
N GLU A 83 1.72 10.50 -13.69
CA GLU A 83 0.39 11.00 -13.33
C GLU A 83 0.34 11.72 -11.96
N VAL A 84 1.49 11.95 -11.32
CA VAL A 84 1.55 12.46 -9.94
C VAL A 84 0.81 13.80 -9.77
N SER A 85 0.83 14.68 -10.77
CA SER A 85 0.13 15.97 -10.72
C SER A 85 -1.39 15.80 -10.62
N PHE A 86 -1.97 14.85 -11.35
CA PHE A 86 -3.40 14.51 -11.25
C PHE A 86 -3.73 13.91 -9.88
N VAL A 87 -2.83 13.10 -9.32
CA VAL A 87 -2.99 12.53 -7.98
C VAL A 87 -2.95 13.60 -6.90
N ILE A 88 -2.05 14.58 -7.00
CA ILE A 88 -1.99 15.72 -6.07
C ILE A 88 -3.28 16.54 -6.16
N ASN A 89 -3.76 16.86 -7.37
CA ASN A 89 -5.04 17.54 -7.56
C ASN A 89 -6.22 16.73 -6.96
N ALA A 90 -6.20 15.41 -7.14
CA ALA A 90 -7.19 14.53 -6.51
C ALA A 90 -7.13 14.58 -4.98
N PHE A 91 -5.94 14.66 -4.37
CA PHE A 91 -5.81 14.86 -2.93
C PHE A 91 -6.30 16.24 -2.47
N ASP A 92 -5.94 17.30 -3.19
CA ASP A 92 -6.46 18.66 -2.91
C ASP A 92 -8.00 18.67 -2.95
N LYS A 93 -8.59 18.17 -4.04
CA LYS A 93 -10.05 18.08 -4.20
C LYS A 93 -10.69 17.15 -3.16
N MET A 94 -10.03 16.05 -2.82
CA MET A 94 -10.47 15.12 -1.78
C MET A 94 -10.61 15.84 -0.43
N LEU A 95 -9.60 16.62 -0.04
CA LEU A 95 -9.57 17.27 1.27
C LEU A 95 -10.40 18.55 1.30
N SER A 96 -10.38 19.36 0.23
CA SER A 96 -11.03 20.68 0.20
C SER A 96 -12.51 20.64 -0.17
N LYS A 97 -12.95 19.67 -1.00
CA LYS A 97 -14.31 19.65 -1.58
C LYS A 97 -15.10 18.36 -1.33
N VAL A 98 -14.47 17.18 -1.47
CA VAL A 98 -15.17 15.89 -1.32
C VAL A 98 -15.33 15.49 0.14
N GLY A 99 -14.29 15.70 0.92
CA GLY A 99 -14.21 15.37 2.34
C GLY A 99 -14.01 13.88 2.63
N LEU A 100 -13.74 13.60 3.90
CA LEU A 100 -13.46 12.26 4.41
C LEU A 100 -14.61 11.77 5.30
N GLY A 101 -14.92 10.49 5.20
CA GLY A 101 -15.82 9.78 6.12
C GLY A 101 -17.29 9.90 5.71
N LYS A 102 -18.18 9.41 6.58
CA LYS A 102 -19.64 9.47 6.34
C LYS A 102 -20.13 10.91 6.24
N ASP A 103 -19.59 11.78 7.09
CA ASP A 103 -19.98 13.19 7.18
C ASP A 103 -19.29 14.07 6.13
N ARG A 104 -18.48 13.48 5.23
CA ARG A 104 -17.75 14.18 4.17
C ARG A 104 -16.99 15.40 4.70
N LYS A 105 -16.29 15.22 5.83
CA LYS A 105 -15.60 16.31 6.50
C LYS A 105 -14.43 16.81 5.64
N THR A 106 -14.43 18.08 5.30
CA THR A 106 -13.37 18.74 4.53
C THR A 106 -12.33 19.38 5.46
N TYR A 107 -11.14 19.61 4.92
CA TYR A 107 -10.00 20.18 5.61
C TYR A 107 -9.35 21.26 4.75
N LYS A 108 -9.02 22.40 5.37
CA LYS A 108 -8.34 23.52 4.70
C LYS A 108 -6.86 23.62 5.04
N ASN A 109 -6.44 23.09 6.20
CA ASN A 109 -5.06 23.08 6.64
C ASN A 109 -4.49 21.68 6.48
N TYR A 110 -3.72 21.47 5.41
CA TYR A 110 -3.04 20.21 5.13
C TYR A 110 -1.80 20.47 4.27
N GLU A 111 -0.88 19.52 4.32
CA GLU A 111 0.39 19.54 3.61
C GLU A 111 0.52 18.27 2.77
N ILE A 112 1.07 18.42 1.56
CA ILE A 112 1.37 17.31 0.66
C ILE A 112 2.84 17.38 0.30
N TYR A 113 3.62 16.42 0.79
CA TYR A 113 5.04 16.30 0.53
C TYR A 113 5.29 15.30 -0.58
N LEU A 114 6.20 15.63 -1.48
CA LEU A 114 6.62 14.75 -2.56
C LEU A 114 8.01 14.21 -2.24
N ASN A 115 8.12 12.89 -2.08
CA ASN A 115 9.38 12.19 -1.84
C ASN A 115 10.16 12.66 -0.61
N ASP A 116 9.44 13.01 0.46
CA ASP A 116 10.00 13.47 1.73
C ASP A 116 10.74 14.82 1.61
N LYS A 117 10.50 15.59 0.53
CA LYS A 117 11.01 16.95 0.37
C LYS A 117 9.90 17.96 0.61
N ASP A 118 10.18 18.90 1.50
CA ASP A 118 9.32 20.03 1.84
C ASP A 118 9.56 21.22 0.89
N LYS A 119 8.53 22.05 0.73
CA LYS A 119 8.45 23.32 -0.01
C LYS A 119 8.34 23.24 -1.53
N LYS A 120 7.18 23.71 -1.99
CA LYS A 120 6.80 24.08 -3.36
C LYS A 120 7.12 23.01 -4.40
N LEU A 121 6.05 22.38 -4.90
CA LEU A 121 6.04 21.48 -6.05
C LEU A 121 6.66 22.18 -7.27
N ASP A 122 7.98 22.15 -7.35
CA ASP A 122 8.69 22.43 -8.59
C ASP A 122 8.46 21.21 -9.46
N PHE A 123 7.45 21.28 -10.35
CA PHE A 123 6.99 20.26 -11.31
C PHE A 123 7.97 20.00 -12.48
N SER A 124 9.12 20.69 -12.53
CA SER A 124 10.15 20.50 -13.56
C SER A 124 11.13 19.34 -13.30
N LYS A 125 11.12 18.77 -12.09
CA LYS A 125 12.05 17.72 -11.64
C LYS A 125 11.49 16.32 -11.85
N LYS A 126 12.38 15.33 -11.97
CA LYS A 126 11.96 13.92 -12.01
C LYS A 126 11.62 13.43 -10.60
N TYR A 127 10.35 13.13 -10.31
CA TYR A 127 9.87 12.68 -9.00
C TYR A 127 9.98 11.17 -8.76
N THR A 128 10.68 10.48 -9.63
CA THR A 128 10.76 9.04 -9.55
C THR A 128 11.94 8.59 -8.70
N LYS A 129 11.67 7.82 -7.63
CA LYS A 129 12.67 7.07 -6.89
C LYS A 129 12.82 5.66 -7.48
N LYS A 130 14.02 5.09 -7.30
CA LYS A 130 14.30 3.66 -7.48
C LYS A 130 14.84 3.13 -6.16
N ILE A 131 14.39 1.95 -5.76
CA ILE A 131 14.91 1.28 -4.56
C ILE A 131 16.37 0.90 -4.84
N LYS A 132 17.28 1.30 -3.92
CA LYS A 132 18.69 0.90 -3.93
C LYS A 132 18.93 0.02 -2.71
N ILE A 133 19.19 -1.27 -2.93
CA ILE A 133 19.48 -2.24 -1.88
C ILE A 133 20.98 -2.51 -1.91
N LYS A 134 21.72 -1.89 -0.99
CA LYS A 134 23.20 -1.94 -0.98
C LYS A 134 23.74 -3.14 -0.19
N LYS A 135 23.18 -3.38 1.00
CA LYS A 135 23.59 -4.45 1.92
C LYS A 135 22.56 -5.57 1.93
N HIS A 136 23.02 -6.78 2.21
CA HIS A 136 22.19 -7.96 2.48
C HIS A 136 22.36 -8.32 3.96
N PHE A 137 21.25 -8.68 4.60
CA PHE A 137 21.20 -9.21 5.96
C PHE A 137 20.56 -10.59 5.91
N SER A 138 21.20 -11.55 6.55
CA SER A 138 20.79 -12.95 6.70
C SER A 138 19.78 -13.14 7.83
N LYS A 139 19.78 -12.25 8.83
CA LYS A 139 18.88 -12.24 9.99
C LYS A 139 17.97 -11.03 9.94
N VAL A 140 16.66 -11.27 9.91
CA VAL A 140 15.65 -10.21 9.82
C VAL A 140 14.39 -10.54 10.61
N GLU A 141 13.75 -9.49 11.11
CA GLU A 141 12.37 -9.54 11.60
C GLU A 141 11.45 -8.86 10.56
N ILE A 142 10.41 -9.57 10.12
CA ILE A 142 9.38 -9.06 9.21
C ILE A 142 8.16 -8.68 10.04
N GLU A 143 7.96 -7.38 10.28
CA GLU A 143 6.83 -6.87 11.04
C GLU A 143 5.63 -6.55 10.15
N LEU A 144 4.46 -7.08 10.49
CA LEU A 144 3.19 -6.83 9.81
C LEU A 144 2.48 -5.62 10.45
N LYS A 145 2.77 -4.41 9.94
CA LYS A 145 2.25 -3.14 10.49
C LYS A 145 0.78 -2.89 10.18
N THR A 146 0.27 -3.48 9.10
CA THR A 146 -1.17 -3.56 8.82
C THR A 146 -1.53 -4.99 8.39
N PRO A 147 -2.81 -5.40 8.52
CA PRO A 147 -3.21 -6.79 8.28
C PRO A 147 -2.73 -7.31 6.92
N LEU A 148 -1.94 -8.37 6.94
CA LEU A 148 -1.48 -9.11 5.77
C LEU A 148 -2.57 -10.08 5.32
N ARG A 149 -2.93 -10.03 4.03
CA ARG A 149 -4.01 -10.83 3.46
C ARG A 149 -3.53 -11.61 2.26
N ILE A 150 -3.16 -12.87 2.48
CA ILE A 150 -2.74 -13.79 1.41
C ILE A 150 -3.75 -14.92 1.29
N LYS A 151 -4.06 -15.31 0.05
CA LYS A 151 -4.89 -16.47 -0.25
C LYS A 151 -4.03 -17.66 -0.66
N LYS A 152 -4.32 -18.81 -0.07
CA LYS A 152 -3.82 -20.15 -0.46
C LYS A 152 -5.04 -21.04 -0.64
N ASP A 153 -5.12 -21.73 -1.78
CA ASP A 153 -6.27 -22.57 -2.16
C ASP A 153 -7.63 -21.86 -2.01
N ASN A 154 -7.69 -20.62 -2.54
CA ASN A 154 -8.82 -19.70 -2.49
C ASN A 154 -9.28 -19.23 -1.09
N ARG A 155 -8.61 -19.66 -0.02
CA ARG A 155 -8.91 -19.26 1.37
C ARG A 155 -7.84 -18.31 1.90
N PHE A 156 -8.23 -17.35 2.72
CA PHE A 156 -7.25 -16.48 3.40
C PHE A 156 -6.52 -17.29 4.48
N ILE A 157 -5.20 -17.13 4.56
CA ILE A 157 -4.41 -17.68 5.65
C ILE A 157 -4.76 -16.90 6.93
N ARG A 158 -5.06 -17.61 8.02
CA ARG A 158 -5.54 -17.03 9.29
C ARG A 158 -4.74 -17.44 10.53
N ASN A 159 -3.60 -18.11 10.35
CA ASN A 159 -2.75 -18.57 11.46
C ASN A 159 -1.27 -18.58 11.02
N SER A 160 -0.42 -19.19 11.83
CA SER A 160 1.03 -19.33 11.62
C SER A 160 1.45 -20.25 10.46
N SER A 161 0.50 -20.82 9.69
CA SER A 161 0.79 -21.57 8.45
C SER A 161 1.26 -20.70 7.27
N ILE A 162 1.37 -19.38 7.47
CA ILE A 162 1.99 -18.49 6.51
C ILE A 162 3.47 -18.84 6.35
N GLU A 163 3.91 -19.02 5.11
CA GLU A 163 5.32 -19.25 4.77
C GLU A 163 5.94 -18.03 4.08
N LEU A 164 7.27 -17.96 4.07
CA LEU A 164 8.00 -16.83 3.50
C LEU A 164 7.76 -16.80 1.99
N GLU A 165 7.68 -17.97 1.36
CA GLU A 165 7.32 -18.17 -0.04
C GLU A 165 5.99 -17.53 -0.40
N ASP A 166 5.00 -17.51 0.51
CA ASP A 166 3.70 -16.90 0.26
C ASP A 166 3.84 -15.37 0.15
N ILE A 167 4.62 -14.77 1.06
CA ILE A 167 4.98 -13.33 1.06
C ILE A 167 5.78 -12.99 -0.19
N LEU A 168 6.86 -13.73 -0.46
CA LEU A 168 7.75 -13.52 -1.60
C LEU A 168 7.02 -13.70 -2.93
N THR A 169 6.15 -14.72 -3.05
CA THR A 169 5.31 -14.93 -4.23
C THR A 169 4.38 -13.75 -4.46
N SER A 170 3.76 -13.20 -3.41
CA SER A 170 2.91 -12.03 -3.54
C SER A 170 3.68 -10.82 -4.06
N ILE A 171 4.89 -10.58 -3.56
CA ILE A 171 5.74 -9.47 -4.01
C ILE A 171 6.21 -9.69 -5.45
N HIS A 172 6.66 -10.90 -5.77
CA HIS A 172 7.12 -11.26 -7.12
C HIS A 172 6.02 -11.04 -8.17
N LYS A 173 4.80 -11.55 -7.91
CA LYS A 173 3.63 -11.34 -8.78
C LYS A 173 3.31 -9.86 -8.98
N LYS A 174 3.48 -9.05 -7.92
CA LYS A 174 3.27 -7.60 -7.99
C LYS A 174 4.27 -6.92 -8.91
N ILE A 175 5.55 -7.27 -8.77
CA ILE A 175 6.64 -6.73 -9.60
C ILE A 175 6.43 -7.08 -11.06
N ARG A 176 6.16 -8.36 -11.38
CA ARG A 176 5.87 -8.84 -12.75
C ARG A 176 4.72 -8.05 -13.37
N PHE A 177 3.60 -7.94 -12.65
CA PHE A 177 2.43 -7.18 -13.09
C PHE A 177 2.78 -5.72 -13.40
N LEU A 178 3.51 -5.03 -12.52
CA LEU A 178 3.85 -3.62 -12.70
C LEU A 178 4.77 -3.37 -13.89
N LYS A 179 5.60 -4.36 -14.25
CA LYS A 179 6.43 -4.31 -15.44
C LYS A 179 5.69 -4.69 -16.74
N GLY A 180 4.44 -5.14 -16.65
CA GLY A 180 3.71 -5.69 -17.81
C GLY A 180 4.22 -7.07 -18.25
N GLU A 181 4.90 -7.80 -17.36
CA GLU A 181 5.38 -9.16 -17.61
C GLU A 181 4.29 -10.18 -17.21
N GLU A 182 4.32 -11.38 -17.81
CA GLU A 182 3.42 -12.49 -17.44
C GLU A 182 3.47 -12.78 -15.93
N VAL A 183 2.33 -13.00 -15.27
CA VAL A 183 2.31 -13.18 -13.81
C VAL A 183 2.35 -14.66 -13.44
N TYR A 184 3.49 -15.15 -12.96
CA TYR A 184 3.65 -16.51 -12.43
C TYR A 184 4.08 -16.52 -10.95
N ARG A 185 4.23 -17.70 -10.34
CA ARG A 185 4.64 -17.87 -8.93
C ARG A 185 6.13 -17.49 -8.74
N LEU A 186 6.66 -17.58 -7.52
CA LEU A 186 8.10 -17.42 -7.33
C LEU A 186 8.86 -18.48 -8.16
N ASP A 187 9.89 -18.08 -8.91
CA ASP A 187 10.70 -18.93 -9.81
C ASP A 187 12.01 -19.44 -9.19
N PHE A 188 12.20 -19.22 -7.89
CA PHE A 188 13.32 -19.77 -7.15
C PHE A 188 12.86 -20.30 -5.81
N LYS A 189 13.57 -21.29 -5.28
CA LYS A 189 13.40 -21.78 -3.92
C LYS A 189 14.19 -20.87 -2.97
N PRO A 190 13.55 -20.14 -2.06
CA PRO A 190 14.26 -19.32 -1.09
C PRO A 190 15.01 -20.22 -0.09
N SER A 191 16.12 -19.71 0.44
CA SER A 191 16.88 -20.35 1.52
C SER A 191 16.76 -19.49 2.76
N TYR A 192 16.25 -20.06 3.84
CA TYR A 192 16.03 -19.41 5.12
C TYR A 192 15.66 -20.44 6.19
N THR A 193 15.67 -20.03 7.45
CA THR A 193 15.16 -20.79 8.59
C THR A 193 14.30 -19.88 9.47
N TYR A 194 13.18 -20.39 9.98
CA TYR A 194 12.40 -19.65 10.97
C TYR A 194 12.97 -19.81 12.36
N LYS A 195 13.20 -18.68 13.04
CA LYS A 195 13.46 -18.65 14.48
C LYS A 195 12.15 -18.61 15.28
N ALA A 196 11.18 -17.82 14.81
CA ALA A 196 9.86 -17.70 15.41
C ALA A 196 8.83 -17.17 14.38
N LYS A 197 7.55 -17.48 14.63
CA LYS A 197 6.38 -16.99 13.88
C LYS A 197 5.32 -16.48 14.86
N ASP A 198 5.46 -15.23 15.27
CA ASP A 198 4.57 -14.60 16.25
C ASP A 198 3.45 -13.85 15.53
N VAL A 199 2.59 -14.59 14.84
CA VAL A 199 1.49 -14.04 14.05
C VAL A 199 0.14 -14.53 14.54
N TYR A 200 -0.85 -13.63 14.51
CA TYR A 200 -2.24 -13.94 14.82
C TYR A 200 -3.18 -13.21 13.87
N PHE A 201 -4.39 -13.74 13.72
CA PHE A 201 -5.40 -13.11 12.89
C PHE A 201 -6.08 -11.97 13.65
N LYS A 202 -6.07 -10.79 13.06
CA LYS A 202 -6.82 -9.64 13.56
C LYS A 202 -8.09 -9.47 12.75
N ASP A 203 -9.23 -9.66 13.38
CA ASP A 203 -10.51 -9.31 12.79
C ASP A 203 -10.63 -7.79 12.65
N LEU A 204 -10.97 -7.35 11.44
CA LEU A 204 -11.20 -5.95 11.12
C LEU A 204 -12.35 -5.89 10.13
N SER A 205 -13.36 -5.09 10.43
CA SER A 205 -14.52 -4.94 9.55
C SER A 205 -15.01 -3.50 9.51
N ARG A 206 -15.60 -3.13 8.36
CA ARG A 206 -16.17 -1.81 8.13
C ARG A 206 -17.44 -1.94 7.31
N TYR A 207 -18.41 -1.09 7.59
CA TYR A 207 -19.55 -0.94 6.70
C TYR A 207 -19.17 -0.05 5.51
N SER A 208 -19.45 -0.51 4.29
CA SER A 208 -19.26 0.24 3.06
C SER A 208 -20.59 0.77 2.59
N LEU A 209 -20.76 2.09 2.61
CA LEU A 209 -21.96 2.75 2.09
C LEU A 209 -22.08 2.56 0.58
N ALA A 210 -20.97 2.59 -0.16
CA ALA A 210 -20.97 2.45 -1.61
C ALA A 210 -21.44 1.06 -2.09
N LYS A 211 -21.24 0.03 -1.27
CA LYS A 211 -21.64 -1.36 -1.57
C LYS A 211 -22.80 -1.84 -0.71
N ASN A 212 -23.28 -1.02 0.22
CA ASN A 212 -24.29 -1.36 1.21
C ASN A 212 -23.98 -2.66 1.99
N GLU A 213 -22.70 -2.96 2.26
CA GLU A 213 -22.26 -4.25 2.83
C GLU A 213 -21.18 -4.10 3.91
N LYS A 214 -21.06 -5.09 4.80
CA LYS A 214 -19.95 -5.19 5.75
C LYS A 214 -18.72 -5.79 5.06
N MET A 215 -17.72 -4.95 4.80
CA MET A 215 -16.43 -5.36 4.28
C MET A 215 -15.54 -5.96 5.38
N LYS A 216 -14.92 -7.11 5.09
CA LYS A 216 -13.94 -7.76 5.96
C LYS A 216 -12.52 -7.40 5.51
N PHE A 217 -11.80 -6.71 6.39
CA PHE A 217 -10.42 -6.26 6.19
C PHE A 217 -9.43 -6.97 7.14
N GLY A 218 -9.89 -8.00 7.85
CA GLY A 218 -9.05 -8.79 8.74
C GLY A 218 -7.94 -9.54 8.00
N GLY A 219 -6.84 -9.79 8.70
CA GLY A 219 -5.62 -10.41 8.17
C GLY A 219 -4.63 -10.72 9.28
N LEU A 220 -3.49 -11.28 8.92
CA LEU A 220 -2.41 -11.58 9.86
C LEU A 220 -1.70 -10.29 10.29
N VAL A 221 -1.42 -10.19 11.58
CA VAL A 221 -0.56 -9.17 12.18
C VAL A 221 0.45 -9.86 13.10
N GLY A 222 1.52 -9.17 13.48
CA GLY A 222 2.61 -9.74 14.28
C GLY A 222 3.94 -9.70 13.54
N SER A 223 4.83 -10.66 13.82
CA SER A 223 6.18 -10.71 13.25
C SER A 223 6.58 -12.13 12.78
N LEU A 224 7.50 -12.18 11.83
CA LEU A 224 8.21 -13.41 11.46
C LEU A 224 9.71 -13.16 11.65
N HIS A 225 10.37 -14.03 12.42
CA HIS A 225 11.80 -13.95 12.69
C HIS A 225 12.52 -14.99 11.82
N VAL A 226 13.36 -14.51 10.91
CA VAL A 226 13.97 -15.30 9.84
C VAL A 226 15.49 -15.18 9.89
N ASP A 227 16.15 -16.34 9.97
CA ASP A 227 17.61 -16.49 9.90
C ASP A 227 18.02 -17.11 8.56
N ASN A 228 19.31 -17.04 8.24
CA ASN A 228 19.91 -17.62 7.04
C ASN A 228 19.22 -17.19 5.73
N LEU A 229 18.61 -16.00 5.72
CA LEU A 229 17.84 -15.49 4.60
C LEU A 229 18.73 -15.20 3.40
N ASP A 230 18.42 -15.79 2.25
CA ASP A 230 19.18 -15.56 1.04
C ASP A 230 19.01 -14.13 0.48
N LYS A 231 20.00 -13.70 -0.30
CA LYS A 231 20.07 -12.36 -0.87
C LYS A 231 18.92 -12.02 -1.82
N LYS A 232 18.35 -12.99 -2.55
CA LYS A 232 17.24 -12.74 -3.49
C LYS A 232 15.95 -12.51 -2.71
N SER A 233 15.69 -13.33 -1.70
CA SER A 233 14.54 -13.20 -0.80
C SER A 233 14.58 -11.89 -0.02
N TYR A 234 15.73 -11.54 0.56
CA TYR A 234 15.92 -10.26 1.22
C TYR A 234 15.60 -9.08 0.30
N LYS A 235 16.11 -9.09 -0.94
CA LYS A 235 15.81 -8.03 -1.91
C LYS A 235 14.33 -7.90 -2.21
N LEU A 236 13.62 -9.02 -2.38
CA LEU A 236 12.17 -9.00 -2.56
C LEU A 236 11.46 -8.42 -1.35
N LEU A 237 11.82 -8.81 -0.12
CA LEU A 237 11.20 -8.25 1.08
C LEU A 237 11.34 -6.72 1.17
N LYS A 238 12.53 -6.18 0.89
CA LYS A 238 12.72 -4.71 0.83
C LYS A 238 11.90 -4.05 -0.28
N MET A 239 11.61 -4.74 -1.38
CA MET A 239 10.64 -4.25 -2.37
C MET A 239 9.20 -4.30 -1.85
N GLY A 240 8.86 -5.34 -1.06
CA GLY A 240 7.58 -5.49 -0.39
C GLY A 240 7.27 -4.36 0.60
N GLU A 241 8.28 -3.81 1.28
CA GLU A 241 8.11 -2.63 2.14
C GLU A 241 7.52 -1.44 1.39
N ILE A 242 7.85 -1.26 0.10
CA ILE A 242 7.38 -0.16 -0.75
C ILE A 242 6.10 -0.54 -1.52
N LEU A 243 5.97 -1.78 -1.95
CA LEU A 243 4.86 -2.26 -2.78
C LEU A 243 3.60 -2.61 -2.01
N GLY A 244 3.78 -3.04 -0.76
CA GLY A 244 2.77 -3.76 0.01
C GLY A 244 2.68 -5.21 -0.41
N VAL A 245 2.23 -6.03 0.53
CA VAL A 245 2.19 -7.48 0.37
C VAL A 245 0.75 -7.99 0.50
N GLY A 246 0.37 -8.91 -0.37
CA GLY A 246 -0.95 -9.53 -0.34
C GLY A 246 -2.03 -8.69 -1.02
N LYS A 247 -3.27 -8.92 -0.60
CA LYS A 247 -4.47 -8.31 -1.17
C LYS A 247 -4.84 -6.99 -0.48
N GLU A 248 -5.56 -6.16 -1.23
CA GLU A 248 -6.11 -4.88 -0.77
C GLU A 248 -5.07 -3.87 -0.26
N THR A 249 -3.86 -3.88 -0.83
CA THR A 249 -2.84 -2.84 -0.56
C THR A 249 -3.32 -1.44 -0.94
N SER A 250 -4.22 -1.30 -1.93
CA SER A 250 -4.91 -0.02 -2.23
C SER A 250 -5.80 0.50 -1.10
N PHE A 251 -6.01 -0.25 -0.02
CA PHE A 251 -6.63 0.21 1.23
C PHE A 251 -5.60 0.43 2.35
N GLY A 252 -4.30 0.30 2.09
CA GLY A 252 -3.23 0.37 3.10
C GLY A 252 -3.02 -0.90 3.91
N LEU A 253 -3.58 -2.03 3.47
CA LEU A 253 -3.28 -3.35 4.03
C LEU A 253 -1.94 -3.89 3.52
N GLY A 254 -1.36 -4.86 4.24
CA GLY A 254 -0.12 -5.50 3.82
C GLY A 254 1.13 -4.62 3.91
N LYS A 255 1.14 -3.61 4.80
CA LYS A 255 2.35 -2.87 5.14
C LYS A 255 3.26 -3.78 5.95
N ILE A 256 4.46 -4.02 5.45
CA ILE A 256 5.51 -4.73 6.17
C ILE A 256 6.69 -3.80 6.44
N ILE A 257 7.44 -4.08 7.49
CA ILE A 257 8.77 -3.51 7.74
C ILE A 257 9.74 -4.68 7.93
N VAL A 258 10.92 -4.57 7.33
CA VAL A 258 12.01 -5.53 7.49
C VAL A 258 13.06 -4.89 8.40
N LYS A 259 13.08 -5.31 9.66
CA LYS A 259 14.12 -4.93 10.62
C LYS A 259 15.32 -5.84 10.43
N GLU A 260 16.47 -5.22 10.29
CA GLU A 260 17.75 -5.88 10.02
C GLU A 260 18.46 -6.14 11.34
N GLU A 261 18.80 -7.39 11.62
CA GLU A 261 19.61 -7.75 12.79
C GLU A 261 21.08 -7.84 12.35
N TYR A 262 21.96 -7.16 13.07
CA TYR A 262 23.40 -7.28 12.83
C TYR A 262 23.90 -8.57 13.47
N GLU A 263 24.72 -9.31 12.73
CA GLU A 263 25.48 -10.45 13.28
C GLU A 263 26.52 -9.98 14.29
#